data_AF-A0A8B3S0B1-F1
#
_entry.id   AF-A0A8B3S0B1-F1
#
_cell.length_a   1.000
_cell.length_b   1.000
_cell.length_c   1.000
_cell.angle_alpha   90.00
_cell.angle_beta   90.00
_cell.angle_gamma   90.00
#
_symmetry.space_group_name_H-M   'P 1'
#
loop_
_entity.id
_entity.type
_entity.pdbx_description
1 polymer ?
#
loop_
_entity_poly.entity_id
_entity_poly.type
_entity_poly.pdbx_seq_one_letter_code
_entity_poly.pdbx_strand_id
1 'polypeptide(L)'
;MWCIQTIDTEYRERMYDVLDLYEEPYDPGSPIVCFDEKPKQLLGDKRISIPMKPGIPVKYDYEYIRNGTANIFMAVEFKAGKLVTRGSPKEEPW
;
A
#
# COMPACT_ATOMS: atom_id res chain seq x y z
N MET A 1 -9.41 -3.41 -10.25
CA MET A 1 -10.66 -2.68 -9.90
C MET A 1 -11.53 -3.70 -9.19
N TRP A 2 -11.81 -3.53 -7.90
CA TRP A 2 -12.80 -4.39 -7.23
C TRP A 2 -14.18 -3.98 -7.74
N CYS A 3 -14.90 -4.89 -8.37
CA CYS A 3 -16.28 -4.63 -8.79
C CYS A 3 -17.20 -4.87 -7.60
N ILE A 4 -17.90 -3.83 -7.14
CA ILE A 4 -19.06 -3.98 -6.26
C ILE A 4 -20.21 -4.43 -7.17
N GLN A 5 -20.73 -5.64 -6.96
CA GLN A 5 -21.76 -6.22 -7.82
C GLN A 5 -23.10 -5.49 -7.71
N THR A 6 -23.60 -5.33 -6.48
CA THR A 6 -24.89 -4.70 -6.18
C THR A 6 -24.79 -3.99 -4.84
N ILE A 7 -25.37 -2.79 -4.75
CA ILE A 7 -25.50 -2.03 -3.50
C ILE A 7 -26.90 -2.33 -2.94
N ASP A 8 -27.04 -3.49 -2.30
CA ASP A 8 -28.26 -3.88 -1.60
C ASP A 8 -28.34 -3.27 -0.19
N THR A 9 -29.44 -3.51 0.52
CA THR A 9 -29.66 -2.97 1.86
C THR A 9 -28.57 -3.42 2.84
N GLU A 10 -28.23 -4.72 2.83
CA GLU A 10 -27.22 -5.27 3.74
C GLU A 10 -25.84 -4.66 3.49
N TYR A 11 -25.44 -4.49 2.23
CA TYR A 11 -24.19 -3.83 1.88
C TYR A 11 -24.15 -2.39 2.40
N ARG A 12 -25.26 -1.65 2.26
CA ARG A 12 -25.35 -0.27 2.74
C ARG A 12 -25.26 -0.19 4.25
N GLU A 13 -25.97 -1.05 4.97
CA GLU A 13 -25.91 -1.12 6.44
C GLU A 13 -24.47 -1.34 6.91
N ARG A 14 -23.79 -2.35 6.36
CA ARG A 14 -22.38 -2.63 6.68
C ARG A 14 -21.43 -1.50 6.29
N MET A 15 -21.69 -0.80 5.18
CA MET A 15 -20.89 0.37 4.79
C MET A 15 -21.06 1.49 5.83
N TYR A 16 -22.30 1.80 6.21
CA TYR A 16 -22.58 2.86 7.18
C TYR A 16 -22.01 2.52 8.56
N ASP A 17 -22.07 1.25 9.01
CA ASP A 17 -21.44 0.83 10.27
C ASP A 17 -19.93 1.14 10.30
N VAL A 18 -19.23 0.95 9.17
CA VAL A 18 -17.80 1.30 9.06
C VAL A 18 -17.60 2.81 9.04
N LEU A 19 -18.46 3.57 8.35
CA LEU A 19 -18.35 5.04 8.32
C LEU A 19 -18.58 5.64 9.71
N ASP A 20 -19.62 5.20 10.41
CA ASP A 20 -19.97 5.64 11.76
C ASP A 20 -18.80 5.39 12.72
N LEU A 21 -18.18 4.20 12.67
CA LEU A 21 -16.96 3.89 13.43
C LEU A 21 -15.82 4.89 13.14
N TYR A 22 -15.61 5.26 11.87
CA TYR A 22 -14.57 6.22 11.51
C TYR A 22 -14.92 7.66 11.93
N GLU A 23 -16.19 8.00 12.09
CA GLU A 23 -16.65 9.32 12.56
C GLU A 23 -16.59 9.50 14.08
N GLU A 24 -16.49 8.43 14.88
CA GLU A 24 -16.46 8.52 16.34
C GLU A 24 -15.40 9.52 16.87
N PRO A 25 -15.60 10.20 18.00
CA PRO A 25 -14.54 11.01 18.60
C PRO A 25 -13.30 10.16 18.90
N TYR A 26 -12.11 10.78 18.89
CA TYR A 26 -10.90 10.07 19.27
C TYR A 26 -10.93 9.66 20.74
N ASP A 27 -10.79 8.36 21.02
CA ASP A 27 -10.62 7.81 22.36
C ASP A 27 -9.29 7.01 22.45
N PRO A 28 -8.33 7.45 23.28
CA PRO A 28 -7.11 6.68 23.53
C PRO A 28 -7.34 5.28 24.12
N GLY A 29 -8.48 5.04 24.77
CA GLY A 29 -8.87 3.72 25.30
C GLY A 29 -9.38 2.75 24.23
N SER A 30 -9.79 3.27 23.07
CA SER A 30 -10.31 2.51 21.93
C SER A 30 -9.77 3.07 20.61
N PRO A 31 -8.47 2.90 20.31
CA PRO A 31 -7.87 3.44 19.11
C PRO A 31 -8.31 2.68 17.86
N ILE A 32 -8.65 3.43 16.81
CA ILE A 32 -8.92 2.86 15.48
C ILE A 32 -7.59 2.74 14.73
N VAL A 33 -7.19 1.50 14.45
CA VAL A 33 -5.94 1.19 13.74
C VAL A 33 -6.27 0.50 12.41
N CYS A 34 -5.88 1.13 11.31
CA CYS A 34 -5.89 0.50 9.99
C CYS A 34 -4.60 -0.30 9.81
N PHE A 35 -4.69 -1.55 9.39
CA PHE A 35 -3.53 -2.41 9.13
C PHE A 35 -3.64 -3.06 7.76
N ASP A 36 -2.54 -3.08 7.01
CA ASP A 36 -2.48 -3.74 5.71
C ASP A 36 -1.08 -4.32 5.43
N GLU A 37 -1.05 -5.29 4.52
CA GLU A 37 0.13 -5.93 3.98
C GLU A 37 0.16 -5.77 2.47
N LYS A 38 1.33 -5.42 1.92
CA LYS A 38 1.54 -5.40 0.49
C LYS A 38 2.80 -6.17 0.09
N PRO A 39 2.68 -7.24 -0.72
CA PRO A 39 3.85 -7.86 -1.34
C PRO A 39 4.46 -6.90 -2.36
N LYS A 40 5.77 -6.72 -2.26
CA LYS A 40 6.56 -5.85 -3.13
C LYS A 40 7.64 -6.67 -3.84
N GLN A 41 7.58 -6.65 -5.17
CA GLN A 41 8.68 -7.15 -5.99
C GLN A 41 9.86 -6.19 -5.89
N LEU A 42 11.04 -6.76 -5.62
CA LEU A 42 12.30 -6.04 -5.63
C LEU A 42 12.84 -6.09 -7.05
N LEU A 43 12.83 -4.95 -7.73
CA LEU A 43 13.23 -4.84 -9.14
C LEU A 43 14.60 -4.17 -9.23
N GLY A 44 15.47 -4.73 -10.06
CA GLY A 44 16.73 -4.10 -10.47
C GLY A 44 16.70 -3.74 -11.95
N ASP A 45 17.45 -2.69 -12.31
CA ASP A 45 17.63 -2.31 -13.71
C ASP A 45 18.52 -3.34 -14.42
N LYS A 46 18.06 -3.86 -15.58
CA LYS A 46 18.92 -4.73 -16.40
C LYS A 46 19.95 -3.94 -17.20
N ARG A 47 19.61 -2.69 -17.57
CA ARG A 47 20.48 -1.78 -18.32
C ARG A 47 20.58 -0.43 -17.62
N ILE A 48 21.74 0.19 -17.76
CA ILE A 48 21.97 1.55 -17.24
C ILE A 48 21.07 2.53 -17.98
N SER A 49 20.41 3.41 -17.23
CA SER A 49 19.55 4.45 -17.80
C SER A 49 20.35 5.44 -18.65
N ILE A 50 19.70 5.97 -19.69
CA ILE A 50 20.30 7.01 -20.53
C ILE A 50 20.09 8.36 -19.81
N PRO A 51 21.16 9.10 -19.50
CA PRO A 51 21.07 10.33 -18.72
C PRO A 51 20.28 11.41 -19.47
N MET A 52 19.66 12.28 -18.68
CA MET A 52 18.92 13.44 -19.16
C MET A 52 19.83 14.38 -19.97
N LYS A 53 19.25 15.04 -20.99
CA LYS A 53 19.86 16.17 -21.71
C LYS A 53 18.85 17.34 -21.74
N PRO A 54 19.27 18.59 -21.99
CA PRO A 54 18.32 19.69 -22.15
C PRO A 54 17.23 19.35 -23.18
N GLY A 55 15.96 19.40 -22.75
CA GLY A 55 14.79 19.03 -23.57
C GLY A 55 14.53 17.53 -23.75
N ILE A 56 15.34 16.64 -23.15
CA ILE A 56 15.18 15.18 -23.25
C ILE A 56 15.23 14.57 -21.85
N PRO A 57 14.11 13.99 -21.34
CA PRO A 57 14.10 13.36 -20.03
C PRO A 57 15.00 12.11 -19.98
N VAL A 58 15.36 11.69 -18.77
CA VAL A 58 16.01 10.41 -18.51
C VAL A 58 15.20 9.25 -19.10
N LYS A 59 15.87 8.26 -19.69
CA LYS A 59 15.22 7.07 -20.26
C LYS A 59 15.62 5.83 -19.48
N TYR A 60 14.63 5.14 -18.94
CA TYR A 60 14.77 3.84 -18.30
C TYR A 60 14.43 2.75 -19.30
N ASP A 61 15.13 1.62 -19.26
CA ASP A 61 14.75 0.44 -20.03
C ASP A 61 13.52 -0.22 -19.37
N TYR A 62 12.69 -0.87 -20.17
CA TYR A 62 11.54 -1.61 -19.69
C TYR A 62 11.94 -2.98 -19.11
N GLU A 63 13.10 -3.50 -19.53
CA GLU A 63 13.59 -4.79 -19.05
C GLU A 63 14.17 -4.67 -17.63
N TYR A 64 13.71 -5.53 -16.73
CA TYR A 64 14.10 -5.53 -15.32
C TYR A 64 14.54 -6.91 -14.85
N ILE A 65 15.34 -6.93 -13.78
CA ILE A 65 15.75 -8.14 -13.07
C ILE A 65 14.88 -8.29 -11.82
N ARG A 66 14.32 -9.49 -11.62
CA ARG A 66 13.58 -9.81 -10.38
C ARG A 66 14.58 -10.25 -9.31
N ASN A 67 14.69 -9.44 -8.27
CA ASN A 67 15.57 -9.67 -7.12
C ASN A 67 14.81 -10.23 -5.91
N GLY A 68 13.77 -11.04 -6.15
CA GLY A 68 12.90 -11.59 -5.11
C GLY A 68 11.74 -10.67 -4.70
N THR A 69 11.14 -10.98 -3.56
CA THR A 69 9.99 -10.27 -2.98
C THR A 69 10.25 -9.90 -1.54
N ALA A 70 9.55 -8.90 -1.05
CA ALA A 70 9.45 -8.59 0.38
C ALA A 70 8.04 -8.09 0.68
N ASN A 71 7.54 -8.35 1.88
CA ASN A 71 6.26 -7.84 2.34
C ASN A 71 6.45 -6.55 3.11
N ILE A 72 5.62 -5.56 2.80
CA ILE A 72 5.55 -4.31 3.53
C ILE A 72 4.29 -4.36 4.39
N PHE A 73 4.47 -4.25 5.70
CA PHE A 73 3.39 -4.14 6.67
C PHE A 73 3.26 -2.68 7.09
N MET A 74 2.02 -2.19 7.19
CA MET A 74 1.72 -0.83 7.62
C MET A 74 0.57 -0.83 8.62
N ALA A 75 0.74 -0.12 9.73
CA ALA A 75 -0.31 0.17 10.70
C ALA A 75 -0.44 1.68 10.86
N VAL A 76 -1.67 2.19 10.86
CA VAL A 76 -1.98 3.63 10.96
C VAL A 76 -3.08 3.86 11.98
N GLU A 77 -2.76 4.61 13.03
CA GLU A 77 -3.73 5.21 13.95
C GLU A 77 -3.97 6.65 13.47
N PHE A 78 -4.85 6.83 12.49
CA PHE A 78 -4.97 8.10 11.76
C PHE A 78 -5.44 9.26 12.63
N LYS A 79 -6.32 9.02 13.61
CA LYS A 79 -6.82 10.05 14.54
C LYS A 79 -5.76 10.57 15.50
N ALA A 80 -4.74 9.76 15.80
CA ALA A 80 -3.60 10.15 16.63
C ALA A 80 -2.36 10.55 15.82
N GLY A 81 -2.43 10.46 14.49
CA GLY A 81 -1.28 10.73 13.60
C GLY A 81 -0.11 9.76 13.76
N LYS A 82 -0.35 8.52 14.23
CA LYS A 82 0.71 7.52 14.39
C LYS A 82 0.75 6.57 13.20
N LEU A 83 1.97 6.30 12.72
CA LEU A 83 2.24 5.40 11.60
C LEU A 83 3.41 4.48 11.96
N VAL A 84 3.22 3.18 11.73
CA VAL A 84 4.27 2.16 11.86
C VAL A 84 4.38 1.41 10.55
N THR A 85 5.60 1.26 10.05
CA THR A 85 5.90 0.50 8.84
C THR A 85 7.01 -0.51 9.10
N ARG A 86 6.86 -1.72 8.58
CA ARG A 86 7.88 -2.77 8.70
C ARG A 86 8.02 -3.53 7.40
N GLY A 87 9.25 -3.70 6.94
CA GLY A 87 9.57 -4.61 5.83
C GLY A 87 9.96 -5.99 6.37
N SER A 88 9.51 -7.05 5.69
CA SER A 88 10.11 -8.37 5.87
C SER A 88 11.53 -8.38 5.28
N PRO A 89 12.39 -9.33 5.70
CA PRO A 89 13.57 -9.67 4.93
C PRO A 89 13.20 -10.03 3.48
N LYS A 90 14.17 -9.87 2.57
CA LYS A 90 14.03 -10.34 1.19
C LYS A 90 13.80 -11.85 1.19
N GLU A 91 12.75 -12.27 0.51
CA GLU A 91 12.51 -13.64 0.12
C GLU A 91 13.23 -13.91 -1.21
N GLU A 92 14.09 -14.93 -1.22
CA GLU A 92 14.76 -15.38 -2.43
C GLU A 92 13.70 -15.96 -3.40
N PRO A 93 13.83 -15.72 -4.71
CA PRO A 93 13.02 -16.44 -5.68
C PRO A 93 13.33 -17.94 -5.55
N TRP A 94 12.30 -18.77 -5.65
CA TRP A 94 12.40 -20.23 -5.69
C TRP A 94 13.36 -20.74 -6.77
#